data_AF-A0AAP6GG26-F1
#
_entry.id   AF-A0AAP6GG26-F1
#
_cell.length_a   1.000
_cell.length_b   1.000
_cell.length_c   1.000
_cell.angle_alpha   90.00
_cell.angle_beta   90.00
_cell.angle_gamma   90.00
#
_symmetry.space_group_name_H-M   'P 1'
#
loop_
_entity.id
_entity.type
_entity.pdbx_description
1 polymer ?
#
loop_
_entity_poly.entity_id
_entity_poly.type
_entity_poly.pdbx_seq_one_letter_code
_entity_poly.pdbx_strand_id
1 'polypeptide(L)'
;MKLADIAVLSVLGLLAWSQWQEWRLNQNDAITLAYQGVPVVSLWQCGQLKQKMADLTDHAAELQLQYRGQSLDEISHYLQREWRHQGCELLLTQQGY
;
A
#
# COMPACT_ATOMS: atom_id res chain seq x y z
N MET A 1 -34.31 -37.47 26.44
CA MET A 1 -33.10 -37.45 25.59
C MET A 1 -32.35 -38.76 25.78
N LYS A 2 -31.78 -39.30 24.70
CA LYS A 2 -30.92 -40.49 24.77
C LYS A 2 -29.51 -40.07 25.23
N LEU A 3 -28.74 -40.99 25.81
CA LEU A 3 -27.36 -40.74 26.24
C LEU A 3 -26.46 -40.29 25.08
N ALA A 4 -26.72 -40.81 23.88
CA ALA A 4 -26.02 -40.40 22.66
C ALA A 4 -26.23 -38.89 22.36
N ASP A 5 -27.45 -38.39 22.55
CA ASP A 5 -27.76 -36.97 22.31
C ASP A 5 -26.98 -36.07 23.29
N ILE A 6 -26.85 -36.52 24.54
CA ILE A 6 -26.10 -35.80 25.58
C ILE A 6 -24.60 -35.77 25.24
N ALA A 7 -24.04 -36.89 24.79
CA ALA A 7 -22.64 -36.98 24.39
C ALA A 7 -22.34 -36.05 23.21
N VAL A 8 -23.19 -36.04 22.18
CA VAL A 8 -23.03 -35.16 21.01
C VAL A 8 -23.06 -33.68 21.43
N LEU A 9 -24.03 -33.29 22.25
CA LEU A 9 -24.13 -31.90 22.72
C LEU A 9 -22.93 -31.47 23.57
N SER A 10 -22.38 -32.38 24.38
CA SER A 10 -21.19 -32.09 25.17
C SER A 10 -19.96 -31.82 24.30
N VAL A 11 -19.76 -32.61 23.24
CA VAL A 11 -18.66 -32.41 22.28
C VAL A 11 -18.84 -31.10 21.52
N LEU A 12 -20.05 -30.80 21.06
CA LEU A 12 -20.34 -29.54 20.37
C LEU A 12 -20.12 -28.33 21.27
N GLY A 13 -20.50 -28.42 22.55
CA GLY A 13 -20.24 -27.37 23.54
C GLY A 13 -18.75 -27.12 23.74
N LEU A 14 -17.94 -28.18 23.83
CA LEU A 14 -16.49 -28.06 23.97
C LEU A 14 -15.83 -27.43 22.72
N LEU A 15 -16.25 -27.83 21.53
CA LEU A 15 -15.74 -27.27 20.27
C LEU A 15 -16.14 -25.80 20.09
N ALA A 16 -17.38 -25.46 20.42
CA ALA A 16 -17.84 -24.07 20.37
C ALA A 16 -17.05 -23.19 21.35
N TRP A 17 -16.77 -23.71 22.54
CA TRP A 17 -15.96 -23.02 23.54
C TRP A 17 -14.53 -22.77 23.07
N SER A 18 -13.87 -23.79 22.49
CA SER A 18 -12.50 -23.61 21.99
C SER A 18 -12.43 -22.58 20.86
N GLN A 19 -13.38 -22.61 19.93
CA GLN A 19 -13.44 -21.63 18.83
C GLN A 19 -13.67 -20.20 19.33
N TRP A 20 -14.50 -20.04 20.37
CA TRP A 20 -14.71 -18.74 21.01
C TRP A 20 -13.42 -18.21 21.66
N GLN A 21 -12.64 -19.08 22.31
CA GLN A 21 -11.36 -18.70 22.93
C GLN A 21 -10.34 -18.27 21.88
N GLU A 22 -10.17 -19.04 20.80
CA GLU A 22 -9.30 -18.69 19.67
C GLU A 22 -9.70 -17.35 19.05
N TRP A 23 -11.01 -17.15 18.83
CA TRP A 23 -11.52 -15.88 18.30
C TRP A 23 -11.18 -14.71 19.22
N ARG A 24 -11.39 -14.83 20.53
CA ARG A 24 -11.06 -13.79 21.51
C ARG A 24 -9.55 -13.50 21.52
N LEU A 25 -8.71 -14.52 21.46
CA LEU A 25 -7.25 -14.36 21.44
C LEU A 25 -6.79 -13.64 20.16
N ASN A 26 -7.40 -13.96 19.02
CA ASN A 26 -7.05 -13.38 17.73
C ASN A 26 -7.67 -11.99 17.46
N GLN A 27 -8.48 -11.42 18.37
CA GLN A 27 -9.08 -10.09 18.20
C GLN A 27 -8.03 -8.97 18.08
N ASN A 28 -6.91 -9.12 18.78
CA ASN A 28 -5.86 -8.09 18.82
C ASN A 28 -4.69 -8.41 17.87
N ASP A 29 -4.65 -9.63 17.32
CA ASP A 29 -3.68 -10.06 16.30
C ASP A 29 -4.22 -9.85 14.87
N ALA A 30 -5.15 -8.90 14.72
CA ALA A 30 -5.59 -8.46 13.40
C ALA A 30 -4.38 -7.93 12.62
N ILE A 31 -3.80 -8.81 11.79
CA ILE A 31 -2.79 -8.42 10.82
C ILE A 31 -3.49 -7.44 9.89
N THR A 32 -3.16 -6.16 10.04
CA THR A 32 -3.47 -5.18 9.01
C THR A 32 -2.73 -5.63 7.76
N LEU A 33 -3.41 -6.37 6.90
CA LEU A 33 -3.03 -6.48 5.51
C LEU A 33 -3.06 -5.05 5.01
N ALA A 34 -1.90 -4.41 4.91
CA ALA A 34 -1.74 -3.16 4.20
C ALA A 34 -2.02 -3.45 2.73
N TYR A 35 -3.30 -3.63 2.39
CA TYR A 35 -3.75 -3.69 1.03
C TYR A 35 -3.56 -2.28 0.48
N GLN A 36 -2.38 -2.03 -0.07
CA GLN A 36 -2.02 -0.74 -0.65
C GLN A 36 -2.68 -0.56 -2.04
N GLY A 37 -3.57 -1.48 -2.44
CA GLY A 37 -4.18 -1.50 -3.76
C GLY A 37 -3.24 -2.04 -4.84
N VAL A 38 -3.80 -2.34 -6.01
CA VAL A 38 -3.02 -2.47 -7.24
C VAL A 38 -2.81 -1.05 -7.76
N PRO A 39 -1.57 -0.57 -7.94
CA PRO A 39 -1.34 0.73 -8.52
C PRO A 39 -2.02 0.79 -9.89
N VAL A 40 -2.92 1.76 -10.10
CA VAL A 40 -3.59 1.96 -11.39
C VAL A 40 -2.63 2.62 -12.40
N VAL A 41 -1.51 3.15 -11.91
CA VAL A 41 -0.42 3.70 -12.71
C VAL A 41 0.42 2.59 -13.33
N SER A 42 0.85 2.79 -14.57
CA SER A 42 1.79 1.89 -15.25
C SER A 42 3.24 2.24 -14.96
N LEU A 43 4.15 1.25 -15.14
CA LEU A 43 5.59 1.49 -15.04
C LEU A 43 6.07 2.60 -15.97
N TRP A 44 5.51 2.65 -17.18
CA TRP A 44 5.90 3.66 -18.16
C TRP A 44 5.57 5.07 -17.66
N GLN A 45 4.40 5.28 -17.05
CA GLN A 45 4.02 6.56 -16.46
C GLN A 45 4.94 6.96 -15.31
N CYS A 46 5.27 6.03 -14.42
CA CYS A 46 6.25 6.28 -13.35
C CYS A 46 7.66 6.53 -13.89
N GLY A 47 8.07 5.84 -14.95
CA GLY A 47 9.34 6.06 -15.65
C GLY A 47 9.45 7.46 -16.24
N GLN A 48 8.38 7.95 -16.88
CA GLN A 48 8.31 9.32 -17.40
C GLN A 48 8.42 10.35 -16.27
N LEU A 49 7.77 10.12 -15.13
CA LEU A 49 7.84 11.02 -13.99
C LEU A 49 9.24 11.04 -13.35
N LYS A 50 9.87 9.87 -13.21
CA LYS A 50 11.25 9.73 -12.73
C LYS A 50 12.24 10.43 -13.67
N GLN A 51 12.05 10.32 -14.98
CA GLN A 51 12.87 11.01 -15.97
C GLN A 51 12.75 12.52 -15.83
N LYS A 52 11.53 13.07 -15.69
CA LYS A 52 11.34 14.51 -15.47
C LYS A 52 12.01 15.02 -14.19
N MET A 53 11.95 14.24 -13.12
CA MET A 53 12.66 14.57 -11.87
C MET A 53 14.18 14.57 -12.08
N ALA A 54 14.72 13.56 -12.77
CA ALA A 54 16.14 13.50 -13.11
C ALA A 54 16.57 14.68 -13.98
N ASP A 55 15.80 15.01 -15.03
CA ASP A 55 16.07 16.15 -15.91
C ASP A 55 16.11 17.47 -15.15
N LEU A 56 15.23 17.67 -14.16
CA LEU A 56 15.27 18.84 -13.26
C LEU A 56 16.53 18.91 -12.42
N THR A 57 17.09 17.76 -12.03
CA THR A 57 18.28 17.69 -11.21
C THR A 57 19.53 17.94 -12.05
N ASP A 58 19.58 17.35 -13.24
CA ASP A 58 20.75 17.36 -14.12
C ASP A 58 20.84 18.61 -15.01
N HIS A 59 19.69 19.16 -15.43
CA HIS A 59 19.59 20.28 -16.37
C HIS A 59 18.90 21.51 -15.74
N ALA A 60 19.03 21.68 -14.42
CA ALA A 60 18.39 22.75 -13.67
C ALA A 60 18.60 24.15 -14.28
N ALA A 61 19.83 24.47 -14.71
CA ALA A 61 20.19 25.77 -15.27
C ALA A 61 19.50 26.05 -16.64
N GLU A 62 19.35 25.03 -17.48
CA GLU A 62 18.65 25.14 -18.77
C GLU A 62 17.14 25.24 -18.56
N LEU A 63 16.60 24.47 -17.63
CA LEU A 63 15.17 24.46 -17.30
C LEU A 63 14.72 25.75 -16.61
N GLN A 64 15.61 26.43 -15.86
CA GLN A 64 15.32 27.72 -15.26
C GLN A 64 14.99 28.79 -16.31
N LEU A 65 15.57 28.68 -17.52
CA LEU A 65 15.26 29.55 -18.65
C LEU A 65 13.92 29.19 -19.30
N GLN A 66 13.54 27.91 -19.27
CA GLN A 66 12.32 27.39 -19.88
C GLN A 66 11.08 27.62 -19.02
N TYR A 67 11.22 27.56 -17.68
CA TYR A 67 10.14 27.76 -16.71
C TYR A 67 10.05 29.19 -16.18
N ARG A 68 10.31 30.21 -17.02
CA ARG A 68 10.27 31.64 -16.64
C ARG A 68 9.03 31.98 -15.80
N GLY A 69 9.23 32.11 -14.49
CA GLY A 69 8.19 32.50 -13.52
C GLY A 69 7.84 31.43 -12.47
N GLN A 70 8.16 30.14 -12.69
CA GLN A 70 8.03 29.10 -11.67
C GLN A 70 9.38 28.81 -11.03
N SER A 71 9.41 28.70 -9.70
CA SER A 71 10.62 28.29 -9.00
C SER A 71 10.87 26.80 -9.25
N LEU A 72 12.13 26.42 -9.51
CA LEU A 72 12.50 25.01 -9.68
C LEU A 72 12.14 24.17 -8.45
N ASP A 73 12.20 24.76 -7.26
CA ASP A 73 11.78 24.13 -6.01
C ASP A 73 10.28 23.80 -5.99
N GLU A 74 9.42 24.71 -6.48
CA GLU A 74 7.99 24.46 -6.58
C GLU A 74 7.68 23.34 -7.58
N ILE A 75 8.39 23.29 -8.70
CA ILE A 75 8.26 22.23 -9.70
C ILE A 75 8.74 20.89 -9.10
N SER A 76 9.87 20.88 -8.41
CA SER A 76 10.40 19.70 -7.72
C SER A 76 9.42 19.17 -6.68
N HIS A 77 8.87 20.05 -5.84
CA HIS A 77 7.85 19.68 -4.86
C HIS A 77 6.56 19.14 -5.49
N TYR A 78 6.13 19.72 -6.60
CA TYR A 78 4.98 19.24 -7.36
C TYR A 78 5.22 17.82 -7.89
N LEU A 79 6.34 17.56 -8.55
CA LEU A 79 6.66 16.22 -9.09
C LEU A 79 6.81 15.18 -7.98
N GLN A 80 7.41 15.56 -6.84
CA GLN A 80 7.53 14.67 -5.68
C GLN A 80 6.17 14.37 -5.04
N ARG A 81 5.22 15.30 -5.12
CA ARG A 81 3.83 15.05 -4.69
C ARG A 81 3.13 14.11 -5.67
N GLU A 82 3.31 14.33 -6.97
CA GLU A 82 2.73 13.48 -8.01
C GLU A 82 3.25 12.05 -7.94
N TRP A 83 4.55 11.87 -7.68
CA TRP A 83 5.19 10.55 -7.48
C TRP A 83 4.51 9.74 -6.38
N ARG A 84 4.27 10.40 -5.24
CA ARG A 84 3.59 9.81 -4.10
C ARG A 84 2.11 9.57 -4.38
N HIS A 85 1.45 10.52 -5.02
CA HIS A 85 0.02 10.43 -5.31
C HIS A 85 -0.30 9.27 -6.27
N GLN A 86 0.51 9.09 -7.31
CA GLN A 86 0.35 8.01 -8.28
C GLN A 86 0.74 6.64 -7.71
N GLY A 87 1.42 6.59 -6.57
CA GLY A 87 1.87 5.33 -5.97
C GLY A 87 3.06 4.71 -6.69
N CYS A 88 3.91 5.52 -7.34
CA CYS A 88 5.05 5.01 -8.09
C CYS A 88 6.08 4.28 -7.21
N GLU A 89 6.25 4.72 -5.96
CA GLU A 89 7.10 4.03 -4.97
C GLU A 89 6.60 2.59 -4.69
N LEU A 90 5.28 2.45 -4.57
CA LEU A 90 4.64 1.17 -4.33
C LEU A 90 4.75 0.26 -5.55
N LEU A 91 4.56 0.80 -6.75
CA LEU A 91 4.67 0.02 -7.99
C LEU A 91 6.09 -0.54 -8.18
N LEU A 92 7.12 0.26 -7.90
CA LEU A 92 8.52 -0.19 -8.06
C LEU A 92 8.88 -1.27 -7.03
N THR A 93 8.51 -1.07 -5.77
CA THR A 93 8.74 -2.08 -4.72
C THR A 93 8.03 -3.41 -5.00
N GLN A 94 6.81 -3.38 -5.55
CA GLN A 94 6.10 -4.59 -5.98
C GLN A 94 6.79 -5.31 -7.15
N GLN A 95 7.62 -4.63 -7.94
CA GLN A 95 8.30 -5.20 -9.10
C GLN A 95 9.79 -5.50 -8.86
N GLY A 96 10.29 -5.26 -7.65
CA GLY A 96 11.68 -5.54 -7.29
C GLY A 96 12.68 -4.52 -7.84
N TYR A 97 12.25 -3.28 -8.09
CA TYR A 97 13.12 -2.15 -8.48
C TYR A 97 13.37 -1.19 -7.31
#